data_AF-A0A948H0G6-F1
#
_entry.id   AF-A0A948H0G6-F1
#
_cell.length_a   1.000
_cell.length_b   1.000
_cell.length_c   1.000
_cell.angle_alpha   90.00
_cell.angle_beta   90.00
_cell.angle_gamma   90.00
#
_symmetry.space_group_name_H-M   'P 1'
#
loop_
_entity.id
_entity.type
_entity.pdbx_description
1 polymer ?
#
loop_
_entity_poly.entity_id
_entity_poly.type
_entity_poly.pdbx_seq_one_letter_code
_entity_poly.pdbx_strand_id
1 'polypeptide(L)'
;DALRAGIGVEEIYSLTKIDRWFLHNLKEIVDLEKEIADCRGEFSVQLMRKSKEFGFSDRQLAKLTRKDEEEIYAIRKSFNLKPDFKLVDTCAAEFQAYTPYFYSTYDA
;
A
#
# COMPACT_ATOMS: atom_id res chain seq x y z
N ASP A 1 3.75 -12.63 9.30
CA ASP A 1 3.55 -14.09 9.27
C ASP A 1 2.48 -14.61 10.22
N ALA A 2 2.41 -14.18 11.48
CA ALA A 2 1.31 -14.55 12.39
C ALA A 2 -0.09 -14.32 11.79
N LEU A 3 -0.35 -13.09 11.28
CA LEU A 3 -1.60 -12.77 10.57
C LEU A 3 -1.83 -13.61 9.30
N ARG A 4 -0.75 -13.93 8.56
CA ARG A 4 -0.82 -14.80 7.37
C ARG A 4 -1.17 -16.24 7.74
N ALA A 5 -0.71 -16.71 8.89
CA ALA A 5 -0.99 -18.02 9.47
C ALA A 5 -2.39 -18.11 10.12
N GLY A 6 -3.18 -17.02 10.11
CA GLY A 6 -4.54 -16.98 10.65
C GLY A 6 -4.64 -16.69 12.14
N ILE A 7 -3.54 -16.30 12.80
CA ILE A 7 -3.57 -15.89 14.21
C ILE A 7 -4.35 -14.57 14.33
N GLY A 8 -5.27 -14.52 15.29
CA GLY A 8 -6.15 -13.36 15.51
C GLY A 8 -5.42 -12.15 16.09
N VAL A 9 -5.96 -10.95 15.84
CA VAL A 9 -5.42 -9.68 16.35
C VAL A 9 -5.34 -9.67 17.88
N GLU A 10 -6.35 -10.20 18.58
CA GLU A 10 -6.37 -10.26 20.05
C GLU A 10 -5.24 -11.12 20.63
N GLU A 11 -4.94 -12.25 19.98
CA GLU A 11 -3.86 -13.14 20.40
C GLU A 11 -2.51 -12.47 20.19
N ILE A 12 -2.29 -11.83 19.03
CA ILE A 12 -1.06 -11.06 18.76
C ILE A 12 -0.91 -9.90 19.75
N TYR A 13 -1.98 -9.18 20.05
CA TYR A 13 -1.98 -8.14 21.07
C TYR A 13 -1.57 -8.70 22.44
N SER A 14 -2.13 -9.84 22.83
CA SER A 14 -1.85 -10.45 24.14
C SER A 14 -0.37 -10.75 24.35
N LEU A 15 0.33 -11.16 23.28
CA LEU A 15 1.74 -11.53 23.26
C LEU A 15 2.69 -10.33 23.09
N THR A 16 2.34 -9.39 22.22
CA THR A 16 3.25 -8.30 21.79
C THR A 16 2.99 -6.97 22.49
N LYS A 17 1.77 -6.77 23.01
CA LYS A 17 1.24 -5.49 23.51
C LYS A 17 1.25 -4.34 22.49
N ILE A 18 1.48 -4.62 21.20
CA ILE A 18 1.30 -3.65 20.13
C ILE A 18 -0.19 -3.31 20.04
N ASP A 19 -0.53 -2.02 20.05
CA ASP A 19 -1.93 -1.59 20.04
C ASP A 19 -2.71 -2.20 18.87
N ARG A 20 -3.96 -2.57 19.15
CA ARG A 20 -4.86 -3.23 18.20
C ARG A 20 -5.05 -2.40 16.94
N TRP A 21 -5.05 -1.07 17.04
CA TRP A 21 -5.17 -0.17 15.90
C TRP A 21 -4.09 -0.46 14.87
N PHE A 22 -2.81 -0.58 15.26
CA PHE A 22 -1.73 -0.94 14.34
C PHE A 22 -1.88 -2.37 13.81
N LEU A 23 -2.28 -3.31 14.64
CA LEU A 23 -2.46 -4.71 14.23
C LEU A 23 -3.60 -4.86 13.20
N HIS A 24 -4.66 -4.07 13.30
CA HIS A 24 -5.72 -4.01 12.31
C HIS A 24 -5.22 -3.46 10.97
N ASN A 25 -4.45 -2.36 10.97
CA ASN A 25 -3.83 -1.84 9.74
C ASN A 25 -2.91 -2.89 9.08
N LEU A 26 -2.11 -3.62 9.87
CA LEU A 26 -1.29 -4.73 9.35
C LEU A 26 -2.14 -5.86 8.78
N LYS A 27 -3.29 -6.17 9.40
CA LYS A 27 -4.21 -7.17 8.90
C LYS A 27 -4.81 -6.76 7.57
N GLU A 28 -5.22 -5.50 7.41
CA GLU A 28 -5.76 -4.99 6.14
C GLU A 28 -4.74 -5.11 5.00
N ILE A 29 -3.46 -4.81 5.26
CA ILE A 29 -2.37 -5.03 4.29
C ILE A 29 -2.29 -6.52 3.91
N VAL A 30 -2.32 -7.43 4.90
CA VAL A 30 -2.24 -8.88 4.66
C VAL A 30 -3.48 -9.41 3.92
N ASP A 31 -4.66 -8.87 4.18
CA ASP A 31 -5.88 -9.24 3.45
C ASP A 31 -5.81 -8.76 1.99
N LEU A 32 -5.30 -7.55 1.75
CA LEU A 32 -5.07 -7.02 0.41
C LEU A 32 -4.01 -7.83 -0.36
N GLU A 33 -2.96 -8.35 0.30
CA GLU A 33 -2.00 -9.27 -0.33
C GLU A 33 -2.71 -10.48 -0.98
N LYS A 34 -3.75 -11.01 -0.33
CA LYS A 34 -4.54 -12.15 -0.86
C LYS A 34 -5.37 -11.72 -2.06
N GLU A 35 -6.07 -10.60 -1.96
CA GLU A 35 -6.85 -10.02 -3.07
C GLU A 35 -5.97 -9.77 -4.31
N ILE A 36 -4.75 -9.27 -4.11
CA ILE A 36 -3.75 -9.08 -5.17
C ILE A 36 -3.28 -10.42 -5.74
N ALA A 37 -2.97 -11.41 -4.92
CA ALA A 37 -2.52 -12.72 -5.39
C ALA A 37 -3.61 -13.43 -6.23
N ASP A 38 -4.88 -13.26 -5.85
CA ASP A 38 -6.02 -13.87 -6.52
C ASP A 38 -6.30 -13.27 -7.91
N CYS A 39 -5.89 -12.02 -8.17
CA CYS A 39 -6.06 -11.40 -9.49
C CYS A 39 -5.10 -11.97 -10.55
N ARG A 40 -4.05 -12.70 -10.16
CA ARG A 40 -3.07 -13.34 -11.07
C ARG A 40 -2.45 -12.40 -12.12
N GLY A 41 -2.34 -11.12 -11.80
CA GLY A 41 -1.79 -10.07 -12.67
C GLY A 41 -2.82 -9.37 -13.54
N GLU A 42 -4.10 -9.77 -13.50
CA GLU A 42 -5.21 -9.09 -14.18
C GLU A 42 -5.79 -8.01 -13.26
N PHE A 43 -5.07 -6.91 -13.08
CA PHE A 43 -5.52 -5.82 -12.22
C PHE A 43 -6.69 -5.04 -12.81
N SER A 44 -7.70 -4.77 -12.00
CA SER A 44 -8.58 -3.63 -12.23
C SER A 44 -7.86 -2.32 -11.87
N VAL A 45 -8.31 -1.20 -12.45
CA VAL A 45 -7.77 0.14 -12.10
C VAL A 45 -7.92 0.41 -10.60
N GLN A 46 -9.04 0.01 -10.02
CA GLN A 46 -9.35 0.19 -8.60
C GLN A 46 -8.42 -0.62 -7.71
N LEU A 47 -8.19 -1.90 -8.04
CA LEU A 47 -7.29 -2.75 -7.26
C LEU A 47 -5.84 -2.27 -7.37
N MET A 48 -5.39 -1.86 -8.55
CA MET A 48 -4.05 -1.30 -8.73
C MET A 48 -3.89 -0.02 -7.90
N ARG A 49 -4.85 0.91 -7.97
CA ARG A 49 -4.82 2.15 -7.19
C ARG A 49 -4.77 1.87 -5.69
N LYS A 50 -5.70 1.06 -5.17
CA LYS A 50 -5.74 0.65 -3.76
C LYS A 50 -4.43 0.00 -3.32
N SER A 51 -3.84 -0.84 -4.16
CA SER A 51 -2.54 -1.46 -3.87
C SER A 51 -1.43 -0.42 -3.72
N LYS A 52 -1.41 0.63 -4.56
CA LYS A 52 -0.41 1.70 -4.46
C LYS A 52 -0.65 2.63 -3.26
N GLU A 53 -1.89 2.94 -2.94
CA GLU A 53 -2.28 3.71 -1.74
C GLU A 53 -1.89 2.98 -0.45
N PHE A 54 -2.02 1.65 -0.43
CA PHE A 54 -1.55 0.79 0.68
C PHE A 54 -0.02 0.60 0.71
N GLY A 55 0.71 1.25 -0.20
CA GLY A 55 2.18 1.26 -0.21
C GLY A 55 2.86 0.07 -0.90
N PHE A 56 2.14 -0.76 -1.65
CA PHE A 56 2.78 -1.88 -2.36
C PHE A 56 3.68 -1.38 -3.50
N SER A 57 4.94 -1.82 -3.49
CA SER A 57 5.86 -1.63 -4.62
C SER A 57 5.49 -2.53 -5.80
N ASP A 58 5.86 -2.11 -7.02
CA ASP A 58 5.62 -2.91 -8.23
C ASP A 58 6.31 -4.28 -8.12
N ARG A 59 7.51 -4.34 -7.51
CA ARG A 59 8.22 -5.57 -7.15
C ARG A 59 7.42 -6.50 -6.22
N GLN A 60 6.74 -5.97 -5.20
CA GLN A 60 5.90 -6.79 -4.32
C GLN A 60 4.70 -7.35 -5.08
N LEU A 61 4.03 -6.52 -5.89
CA LEU A 61 2.90 -6.94 -6.72
C LEU A 61 3.31 -8.02 -7.73
N ALA A 62 4.48 -7.88 -8.35
CA ALA A 62 5.07 -8.87 -9.25
C ALA A 62 5.27 -10.21 -8.54
N LYS A 63 5.83 -10.19 -7.33
CA LYS A 63 6.00 -11.40 -6.50
C LYS A 63 4.67 -12.06 -6.13
N LEU A 64 3.66 -11.27 -5.75
CA LEU A 64 2.35 -11.79 -5.36
C LEU A 64 1.58 -12.40 -6.54
N THR A 65 1.71 -11.80 -7.73
CA THR A 65 1.00 -12.24 -8.94
C THR A 65 1.80 -13.20 -9.83
N ARG A 66 3.06 -13.49 -9.48
CA ARG A 66 4.01 -14.29 -10.28
C ARG A 66 4.21 -13.73 -11.69
N LYS A 67 4.32 -12.40 -11.77
CA LYS A 67 4.59 -11.61 -12.97
C LYS A 67 5.96 -10.96 -12.87
N ASP A 68 6.44 -10.41 -13.97
CA ASP A 68 7.65 -9.60 -13.94
C ASP A 68 7.34 -8.16 -13.48
N GLU A 69 8.29 -7.51 -12.82
CA GLU A 69 8.13 -6.14 -12.33
C GLU A 69 7.86 -5.15 -13.47
N GLU A 70 8.47 -5.37 -14.64
CA GLU A 70 8.24 -4.56 -15.84
C GLU A 70 6.81 -4.70 -16.37
N GLU A 71 6.19 -5.89 -16.28
CA GLU A 71 4.80 -6.11 -16.67
C GLU A 71 3.86 -5.33 -15.76
N ILE A 72 4.08 -5.40 -14.43
CA ILE A 72 3.30 -4.64 -13.45
C ILE A 72 3.45 -3.14 -13.67
N TYR A 73 4.68 -2.67 -13.92
CA TYR A 73 4.94 -1.27 -14.25
C TYR A 73 4.17 -0.83 -15.51
N ALA A 74 4.16 -1.66 -16.56
CA ALA A 74 3.43 -1.37 -17.79
C ALA A 74 1.92 -1.30 -17.57
N ILE A 75 1.35 -2.21 -16.77
CA ILE A 75 -0.07 -2.19 -16.37
C ILE A 75 -0.40 -0.93 -15.57
N ARG A 76 0.41 -0.59 -14.55
CA ARG A 76 0.20 0.62 -13.75
C ARG A 76 0.27 1.88 -14.61
N LYS A 77 1.20 1.92 -15.57
CA LYS A 77 1.35 3.04 -16.52
C LYS A 77 0.18 3.12 -17.49
N SER A 78 -0.38 2.00 -17.96
CA SER A 78 -1.55 2.01 -18.85
C SER A 78 -2.80 2.58 -18.15
N PHE A 79 -2.88 2.45 -16.83
CA PHE A 79 -3.90 3.10 -15.99
C PHE A 79 -3.60 4.56 -15.64
N ASN A 80 -2.50 5.12 -16.14
CA ASN A 80 -2.03 6.47 -15.82
C ASN A 80 -1.87 6.71 -14.29
N LEU A 81 -1.52 5.66 -13.54
CA LEU A 81 -1.30 5.73 -12.10
C LEU A 81 0.17 6.08 -11.81
N LYS A 82 0.40 7.33 -11.45
CA LYS A 82 1.69 7.90 -11.05
C LYS A 82 1.59 8.49 -9.65
N PRO A 83 2.68 8.46 -8.86
CA PRO A 83 2.68 9.13 -7.58
C PRO A 83 2.65 10.65 -7.80
N ASP A 84 1.96 11.34 -6.90
CA ASP A 84 2.03 12.79 -6.76
C ASP A 84 3.03 13.17 -5.67
N PHE A 85 3.50 14.41 -5.68
CA PHE A 85 4.42 14.93 -4.67
C PHE A 85 3.71 16.00 -3.86
N LYS A 86 3.64 15.80 -2.53
CA LYS A 86 3.02 16.76 -1.61
C LYS A 86 4.11 17.48 -0.81
N LEU A 87 3.88 18.75 -0.52
CA LEU A 87 4.79 19.62 0.24
C LEU A 87 4.56 19.41 1.74
N VAL A 88 5.64 19.39 2.52
CA VAL A 88 5.58 19.45 3.98
C VAL A 88 5.56 20.91 4.41
N ASP A 89 4.47 21.36 5.01
CA ASP A 89 4.25 22.78 5.33
C ASP A 89 4.06 23.09 6.82
N THR A 90 4.24 22.13 7.73
CA THR A 90 4.07 22.26 9.20
C THR A 90 2.68 22.65 9.70
N CYS A 91 1.78 23.09 8.80
CA CYS A 91 0.49 23.67 9.11
C CYS A 91 -0.67 23.04 8.30
N ALA A 92 -0.43 21.88 7.68
CA ALA A 92 -1.42 21.16 6.87
C ALA A 92 -2.08 22.05 5.80
N ALA A 93 -1.25 22.80 5.07
CA ALA A 93 -1.58 23.74 4.01
C ALA A 93 -2.32 25.02 4.42
N GLU A 94 -2.36 25.38 5.72
CA GLU A 94 -2.93 26.66 6.16
C GLU A 94 -2.15 27.86 5.60
N PHE A 95 -0.82 27.75 5.52
CA PHE A 95 0.08 28.79 5.02
C PHE A 95 1.02 28.24 3.95
N GLN A 96 1.41 29.10 3.02
CA GLN A 96 2.37 28.74 1.98
C GLN A 96 3.76 28.52 2.59
N ALA A 97 4.27 27.30 2.51
CA ALA A 97 5.64 26.99 2.88
C ALA A 97 6.62 27.36 1.75
N TYR A 98 7.71 28.04 2.10
CA TYR A 98 8.74 28.48 1.14
C TYR A 98 9.87 27.45 0.96
N THR A 99 9.99 26.48 1.86
CA THR A 99 11.03 25.45 1.80
C THR A 99 10.54 24.24 0.99
N PRO A 100 11.22 23.84 -0.10
CA PRO A 100 10.78 22.74 -0.97
C PRO A 100 11.09 21.37 -0.36
N TYR A 101 10.36 20.97 0.69
CA TYR A 101 10.46 19.64 1.30
C TYR A 101 9.26 18.77 0.89
N PHE A 102 9.49 17.74 0.08
CA PHE A 102 8.43 16.94 -0.55
C PHE A 102 8.50 15.45 -0.18
N TYR A 103 7.35 14.78 -0.23
CA TYR A 103 7.24 13.33 -0.23
C TYR A 103 6.28 12.85 -1.33
N SER A 104 6.53 11.66 -1.88
CA SER A 104 5.65 11.04 -2.86
C SER A 104 4.49 10.33 -2.17
N THR A 105 3.28 10.46 -2.69
CA THR A 105 2.12 9.68 -2.26
C THR A 105 1.27 9.27 -3.46
N TYR A 106 0.50 8.20 -3.29
CA TYR A 106 -0.57 7.82 -4.20
C TYR A 106 -1.94 8.28 -3.71
N ASP A 107 -2.00 8.97 -2.57
CA ASP A 107 -3.21 9.64 -2.09
C ASP A 107 -3.60 10.77 -3.04
N ALA A 108 -4.85 10.74 -3.50
CA ALA A 108 -5.47 11.81 -4.27
C ALA A 108 -5.69 13.05 -3.38
#